data_AF-A0A933IQV5-F1
#
_entry.id   AF-A0A933IQV5-F1
#
_cell.length_a   1.000
_cell.length_b   1.000
_cell.length_c   1.000
_cell.angle_alpha   90.00
_cell.angle_beta   90.00
_cell.angle_gamma   90.00
#
_symmetry.space_group_name_H-M   'P 1'
#
loop_
_entity.id
_entity.type
_entity.pdbx_description
1 polymer ?
#
loop_
_entity_poly.entity_id
_entity_poly.type
_entity_poly.pdbx_seq_one_letter_code
_entity_poly.pdbx_strand_id
1 'polypeptide(L)'
;MMKAAFPYWDNRIAPVFDVAREILLVEASSGRVVRETRETLTADLSVQKVLRLLELGVGTVICGAISGMLHEMVLAYGIRIIPCVTGDLRQVIRAWLSDDLDRDVFAMPGCFGSGRRGARGKHGSDKEGTFMQGTRRGGMGSGGGRGQGRGGRRGGRMGGHGAPLSTGGYCVCPQCGQKEPHQRGIPSFDRKCPKCGKEMMRE
;
A
#
# COMPACT_ATOMS: atom_id res chain seq x y z
N MET A 1 21.64 -6.24 -23.72
CA MET A 1 22.32 -6.08 -22.43
C MET A 1 21.37 -5.33 -21.52
N MET A 2 21.12 -5.84 -20.31
CA MET A 2 20.20 -5.24 -19.35
C MET A 2 20.98 -4.78 -18.13
N LYS A 3 20.60 -3.63 -17.55
CA LYS A 3 21.23 -3.10 -16.34
C LYS A 3 20.16 -2.74 -15.32
N ALA A 4 20.25 -3.37 -14.16
CA ALA A 4 19.30 -3.18 -13.07
C ALA A 4 20.00 -2.72 -11.80
N ALA A 5 19.32 -1.88 -11.02
CA ALA A 5 19.74 -1.47 -9.69
C ALA A 5 18.87 -2.12 -8.63
N PHE A 6 19.53 -2.70 -7.63
CA PHE A 6 18.91 -3.34 -6.47
C PHE A 6 19.35 -2.56 -5.23
N PRO A 7 18.51 -1.68 -4.69
CA PRO A 7 18.75 -1.05 -3.40
C PRO A 7 18.72 -2.11 -2.32
N TYR A 8 19.77 -2.18 -1.50
CA TYR A 8 19.92 -3.28 -0.54
C TYR A 8 20.46 -2.80 0.80
N TRP A 9 20.20 -3.60 1.83
CA TRP A 9 20.79 -3.51 3.16
C TRP A 9 20.95 -4.92 3.73
N ASP A 10 22.13 -5.24 4.25
CA ASP A 10 22.45 -6.56 4.84
C ASP A 10 22.00 -7.77 3.99
N ASN A 11 22.39 -7.75 2.70
CA ASN A 11 22.03 -8.77 1.71
C ASN A 11 20.51 -8.95 1.44
N ARG A 12 19.68 -7.97 1.80
CA ARG A 12 18.24 -7.94 1.51
C ARG A 12 17.85 -6.71 0.71
N ILE A 13 16.76 -6.81 -0.05
CA ILE A 13 16.19 -5.64 -0.75
C ILE A 13 15.75 -4.59 0.27
N ALA A 14 16.15 -3.35 0.05
CA ALA A 14 15.79 -2.25 0.92
C ALA A 14 14.26 -2.04 0.92
N PRO A 15 13.64 -1.87 2.10
CA PRO A 15 12.20 -1.74 2.21
C PRO A 15 11.68 -0.45 1.55
N VAL A 16 12.45 0.62 1.56
CA VAL A 16 12.11 1.89 0.91
C VAL A 16 13.34 2.43 0.18
N PHE A 17 13.17 2.71 -1.11
CA PHE A 17 14.23 3.23 -1.97
C PHE A 17 14.69 4.63 -1.57
N ASP A 18 13.77 5.48 -1.13
CA ASP A 18 14.01 6.88 -0.76
C ASP A 18 15.15 7.05 0.25
N VAL A 19 15.31 6.10 1.16
CA VAL A 19 16.36 6.12 2.21
C VAL A 19 17.54 5.21 1.90
N ALA A 20 17.47 4.41 0.84
CA ALA A 20 18.56 3.52 0.47
C ALA A 20 19.82 4.33 0.11
N ARG A 21 20.95 3.94 0.71
CA ARG A 21 22.27 4.53 0.48
C ARG A 21 23.15 3.67 -0.41
N GLU A 22 22.88 2.37 -0.47
CA GLU A 22 23.65 1.43 -1.29
C GLU A 22 22.75 0.80 -2.34
N ILE A 23 23.28 0.69 -3.55
CA ILE A 23 22.68 -0.07 -4.63
C ILE A 23 23.68 -1.07 -5.18
N LEU A 24 23.19 -2.26 -5.53
CA LEU A 24 23.91 -3.22 -6.33
C LEU A 24 23.45 -3.05 -7.77
N LEU A 25 24.39 -2.67 -8.64
CA LEU A 25 24.20 -2.67 -10.07
C LEU A 25 24.52 -4.05 -10.62
N VAL A 26 23.55 -4.64 -11.32
CA VAL A 26 23.72 -5.92 -12.00
C VAL A 26 23.57 -5.68 -13.49
N GLU A 27 24.60 -6.02 -14.25
CA GLU A 27 24.58 -6.05 -15.70
C GLU A 27 24.38 -7.49 -16.15
N ALA A 28 23.37 -7.73 -16.97
CA ALA A 28 22.99 -9.05 -17.45
C ALA A 28 22.97 -9.12 -18.98
N SER A 29 23.39 -10.26 -19.52
CA SER A 29 23.30 -10.60 -20.93
C SER A 29 22.81 -12.02 -21.07
N SER A 30 21.78 -12.23 -21.91
CA SER A 30 21.17 -13.55 -22.16
C SER A 30 20.83 -14.35 -20.88
N GLY A 31 20.26 -13.67 -19.87
CA GLY A 31 19.86 -14.30 -18.60
C GLY A 31 21.00 -14.60 -17.61
N ARG A 32 22.23 -14.15 -17.89
CA ARG A 32 23.39 -14.33 -16.99
C ARG A 32 23.94 -13.00 -16.52
N VAL A 33 24.39 -12.95 -15.26
CA VAL A 33 25.11 -11.80 -14.73
C VAL A 33 26.49 -11.74 -15.37
N VAL A 34 26.78 -10.62 -16.02
CA VAL A 34 28.08 -10.31 -16.61
C VAL A 34 28.94 -9.53 -15.61
N ARG A 35 28.32 -8.61 -14.87
CA ARG A 35 29.03 -7.75 -13.90
C ARG A 35 28.12 -7.34 -12.75
N GLU A 36 28.71 -7.29 -11.56
CA GLU A 36 28.10 -6.71 -10.37
C GLU A 36 28.98 -5.56 -9.86
N THR A 37 28.38 -4.39 -9.65
CA THR A 37 29.10 -3.22 -9.10
C THR A 37 28.30 -2.65 -7.95
N ARG A 38 28.96 -2.36 -6.82
CA ARG A 38 28.34 -1.69 -5.68
C ARG A 38 28.53 -0.18 -5.84
N GLU A 39 27.46 0.57 -5.70
CA GLU A 39 27.49 2.03 -5.79
C GLU A 39 26.76 2.64 -4.58
N THR A 40 27.30 3.76 -4.10
CA THR A 40 26.70 4.53 -3.02
C THR A 40 25.88 5.66 -3.62
N LEU A 41 24.60 5.73 -3.24
CA LEU A 41 23.73 6.88 -3.48
C LEU A 41 23.97 7.90 -2.36
N THR A 42 25.00 8.72 -2.51
CA THR A 42 25.38 9.79 -1.55
C THR A 42 24.44 11.00 -1.55
N ALA A 43 23.32 10.92 -2.26
CA ALA A 43 22.42 12.04 -2.44
C ALA A 43 21.38 12.15 -1.32
N ASP A 44 21.42 13.28 -0.59
CA ASP A 44 20.39 13.66 0.38
C ASP A 44 19.09 14.12 -0.30
N LEU A 45 19.16 14.51 -1.58
CA LEU A 45 18.01 14.95 -2.38
C LEU A 45 17.56 13.88 -3.38
N SER A 46 16.25 13.69 -3.51
CA SER A 46 15.62 12.70 -4.40
C SER A 46 16.07 12.85 -5.86
N VAL A 47 16.15 14.09 -6.37
CA VAL A 47 16.53 14.38 -7.77
C VAL A 47 17.94 13.87 -8.07
N GLN A 48 18.88 14.08 -7.17
CA GLN A 48 20.27 13.66 -7.36
C GLN A 48 20.40 12.13 -7.40
N LYS A 49 19.56 11.39 -6.67
CA LYS A 49 19.50 9.92 -6.79
C LYS A 49 19.10 9.50 -8.20
N VAL A 50 18.11 10.18 -8.79
CA VAL A 50 17.65 9.87 -10.15
C VAL A 50 18.73 10.20 -11.19
N LEU A 51 19.38 11.36 -11.08
CA LEU A 51 20.50 11.72 -11.94
C LEU A 51 21.65 10.70 -11.83
N ARG A 52 21.96 10.24 -10.62
CA ARG A 52 22.98 9.22 -10.42
C ARG A 52 22.60 7.89 -11.09
N LEU A 53 21.34 7.47 -11.03
CA LEU A 53 20.87 6.27 -11.74
C LEU A 53 21.02 6.41 -13.27
N LEU A 54 20.78 7.61 -13.81
CA LEU A 54 20.97 7.91 -15.23
C LEU A 54 22.44 7.86 -15.65
N GLU A 55 23.33 8.49 -14.88
CA GLU A 55 24.78 8.43 -15.11
C GLU A 55 25.30 6.98 -15.13
N LEU A 56 24.76 6.15 -14.25
CA LEU A 56 25.10 4.73 -14.15
C LEU A 56 24.49 3.88 -15.28
N GLY A 57 23.59 4.46 -16.10
CA GLY A 57 22.94 3.78 -17.23
C GLY A 57 21.95 2.70 -16.78
N VAL A 58 21.29 2.90 -15.64
CA VAL A 58 20.32 1.93 -15.10
C VAL A 58 19.02 1.99 -15.90
N GLY A 59 18.56 0.86 -16.42
CA GLY A 59 17.28 0.77 -17.13
C GLY A 59 16.12 0.27 -16.27
N THR A 60 16.40 -0.40 -15.15
CA THR A 60 15.36 -0.89 -14.23
C THR A 60 15.82 -0.80 -12.77
N VAL A 61 14.94 -0.36 -11.87
CA VAL A 61 15.16 -0.39 -10.41
C VAL A 61 14.17 -1.36 -9.77
N ILE A 62 14.67 -2.31 -8.99
CA ILE A 62 13.84 -3.28 -8.26
C ILE A 62 13.92 -2.91 -6.78
N CYS A 63 12.79 -2.55 -6.17
CA CYS A 63 12.77 -2.07 -4.79
C CYS A 63 11.53 -2.53 -4.01
N GLY A 64 11.59 -2.40 -2.69
CA GLY A 64 10.44 -2.62 -1.82
C GLY A 64 9.36 -1.56 -2.02
N ALA A 65 9.65 -0.32 -1.67
CA ALA A 65 8.72 0.79 -1.82
C ALA A 65 9.46 2.04 -2.26
N ILE A 66 8.71 3.01 -2.75
CA ILE A 66 9.21 4.28 -3.27
C ILE A 66 8.13 5.33 -3.07
N SER A 67 8.49 6.57 -2.69
CA SER A 67 7.49 7.64 -2.65
C SER A 67 6.94 7.93 -4.04
N GLY A 68 5.65 8.30 -4.12
CA GLY A 68 5.00 8.60 -5.39
C GLY A 68 5.74 9.67 -6.20
N MET A 69 6.22 10.73 -5.55
CA MET A 69 7.00 11.78 -6.21
C MET A 69 8.27 11.26 -6.88
N LEU A 70 9.02 10.39 -6.19
CA LEU A 70 10.26 9.83 -6.72
C LEU A 70 9.97 8.81 -7.82
N HIS A 71 8.92 8.00 -7.66
CA HIS A 71 8.43 7.07 -8.67
C HIS A 71 8.11 7.77 -10.00
N GLU A 72 7.28 8.83 -9.96
CA GLU A 72 6.92 9.60 -11.14
C GLU A 72 8.15 10.24 -11.80
N MET A 73 9.08 10.76 -10.99
CA MET A 73 10.31 11.37 -11.49
C MET A 73 11.15 10.35 -12.27
N VAL A 74 11.42 9.19 -11.68
CA VAL A 74 12.26 8.15 -12.30
C VAL A 74 11.62 7.61 -13.59
N LEU A 75 10.29 7.45 -13.61
CA LEU A 75 9.53 7.07 -14.81
C LEU A 75 9.64 8.14 -15.91
N ALA A 76 9.58 9.42 -15.57
CA ALA A 76 9.72 10.52 -16.52
C ALA A 76 11.11 10.53 -17.20
N TYR A 77 12.14 10.06 -16.51
CA TYR A 77 13.48 9.88 -17.06
C TYR A 77 13.67 8.54 -17.82
N GLY A 78 12.60 7.75 -17.98
CA GLY A 78 12.61 6.52 -18.78
C GLY A 78 13.18 5.29 -18.05
N ILE A 79 13.37 5.37 -16.73
CA ILE A 79 13.84 4.23 -15.94
C ILE A 79 12.61 3.47 -15.42
N ARG A 80 12.57 2.16 -15.70
CA ARG A 80 11.47 1.29 -15.22
C ARG A 80 11.64 1.01 -13.72
N ILE A 81 10.54 1.01 -12.97
CA ILE A 81 10.54 0.63 -11.55
C ILE A 81 9.68 -0.60 -11.33
N ILE A 82 10.20 -1.56 -10.57
CA ILE A 82 9.48 -2.74 -10.08
C ILE A 82 9.38 -2.61 -8.56
N PRO A 83 8.27 -2.04 -8.04
CA PRO A 83 8.07 -1.87 -6.61
C PRO A 83 7.46 -3.12 -5.97
N CYS A 84 7.26 -3.06 -4.66
CA CYS A 84 6.68 -4.07 -3.80
C CYS A 84 7.46 -5.39 -3.77
N VAL A 85 8.79 -5.34 -3.97
CA VAL A 85 9.69 -6.50 -3.91
C VAL A 85 10.39 -6.55 -2.55
N THR A 86 10.25 -7.66 -1.83
CA THR A 86 10.94 -7.96 -0.58
C THR A 86 11.63 -9.31 -0.65
N GLY A 87 12.77 -9.47 0.01
CA GLY A 87 13.48 -10.74 0.03
C GLY A 87 15.00 -10.61 0.09
N ASP A 88 15.67 -11.74 -0.03
CA ASP A 88 17.12 -11.84 -0.16
C ASP A 88 17.57 -11.32 -1.53
N LEU A 89 18.63 -10.53 -1.53
CA LEU A 89 19.17 -9.87 -2.73
C LEU A 89 19.51 -10.86 -3.84
N ARG A 90 20.14 -11.99 -3.50
CA ARG A 90 20.57 -13.01 -4.47
C ARG A 90 19.39 -13.80 -5.03
N GLN A 91 18.35 -14.03 -4.24
CA GLN A 91 17.12 -14.65 -4.71
C GLN A 91 16.39 -13.74 -5.70
N VAL A 92 16.27 -12.45 -5.37
CA VAL A 92 15.60 -11.45 -6.21
C VAL A 92 16.34 -11.24 -7.53
N ILE A 93 17.67 -11.21 -7.53
CA ILE A 93 18.47 -11.11 -8.78
C ILE A 93 18.22 -12.32 -9.68
N ARG A 94 18.19 -13.54 -9.11
CA ARG A 94 17.92 -14.76 -9.88
C ARG A 94 16.51 -14.74 -10.49
N ALA A 95 15.51 -14.37 -9.70
CA ALA A 95 14.13 -14.20 -10.15
C ALA A 95 14.01 -13.15 -11.26
N TRP A 96 14.73 -12.03 -11.13
CA TRP A 96 14.79 -11.00 -12.17
C TRP A 96 15.41 -11.51 -13.48
N LEU A 97 16.48 -12.32 -13.41
CA LEU A 97 17.14 -12.89 -14.59
C LEU A 97 16.27 -13.90 -15.34
N SER A 98 15.40 -14.62 -14.62
CA SER A 98 14.46 -15.57 -15.20
C SER A 98 13.12 -14.93 -15.61
N ASP A 99 12.97 -13.61 -15.46
CA ASP A 99 11.71 -12.87 -15.65
C ASP A 99 10.55 -13.42 -14.77
N ASP A 100 10.90 -14.03 -13.63
CA ASP A 100 10.01 -14.73 -12.71
C ASP A 100 10.01 -14.05 -11.33
N LEU A 101 9.79 -12.74 -11.33
CA LEU A 101 9.54 -11.99 -10.09
C LEU A 101 8.09 -12.23 -9.66
N ASP A 102 7.84 -13.42 -9.13
CA ASP A 102 6.53 -13.81 -8.62
C ASP A 102 6.09 -12.85 -7.50
N ARG A 103 4.93 -12.22 -7.72
CA ARG A 103 4.34 -11.28 -6.76
C ARG A 103 3.90 -12.00 -5.50
N ASP A 104 3.62 -13.30 -5.51
CA ASP A 104 3.19 -13.98 -4.29
C ASP A 104 4.37 -14.33 -3.37
N VAL A 105 5.56 -14.57 -3.96
CA VAL A 105 6.78 -14.93 -3.21
C VAL A 105 7.53 -13.71 -2.70
N PHE A 106 7.62 -12.67 -3.54
CA PHE A 106 8.39 -11.47 -3.22
C PHE A 106 7.51 -10.25 -2.90
N ALA A 107 6.18 -10.37 -2.80
CA ALA A 107 5.34 -9.23 -2.42
C ALA A 107 5.69 -8.72 -1.03
N MET A 108 5.93 -7.42 -0.96
CA MET A 108 5.86 -6.72 0.32
C MET A 108 4.42 -6.74 0.86
N PRO A 109 4.19 -7.20 2.10
CA PRO A 109 2.89 -7.09 2.74
C PRO A 109 2.51 -5.60 2.95
N GLY A 110 1.25 -5.25 2.67
CA GLY A 110 0.73 -3.88 2.86
C GLY A 110 0.77 -2.98 1.62
N CYS A 111 1.55 -3.29 0.59
CA CYS A 111 1.56 -2.56 -0.69
C CYS A 111 0.20 -2.67 -1.44
N PHE A 112 -0.53 -3.77 -1.22
CA PHE A 112 -1.82 -4.06 -1.85
C PHE A 112 -2.97 -4.37 -0.86
N GLY A 113 -2.80 -3.99 0.42
CA GLY A 113 -3.83 -4.17 1.46
C GLY A 113 -4.70 -2.92 1.63
N SER A 114 -5.96 -2.99 1.21
CA SER A 114 -7.06 -2.07 1.58
C SER A 114 -6.84 -0.57 1.33
N GLY A 115 -7.05 -0.10 0.08
CA GLY A 115 -6.93 1.35 -0.18
C GLY A 115 -7.63 1.94 -1.41
N ARG A 116 -8.24 1.15 -2.30
CA ARG A 116 -9.05 1.68 -3.42
C ARG A 116 -10.43 2.21 -2.98
N ARG A 117 -10.51 2.84 -1.81
CA ARG A 117 -11.67 3.61 -1.33
C ARG A 117 -11.16 4.90 -0.67
N GLY A 118 -10.62 5.79 -1.47
CA GLY A 118 -10.10 7.07 -0.99
C GLY A 118 -9.65 8.06 -2.06
N ALA A 119 -10.02 7.87 -3.33
CA ALA A 119 -9.86 8.91 -4.33
C ALA A 119 -10.99 9.94 -4.15
N ARG A 120 -10.94 10.73 -3.07
CA ARG A 120 -11.67 11.99 -2.88
C ARG A 120 -11.11 12.75 -1.68
N GLY A 121 -10.38 13.83 -2.00
CA GLY A 121 -9.93 14.87 -1.07
C GLY A 121 -8.51 14.62 -0.55
N LYS A 122 -7.55 15.54 -0.62
CA LYS A 122 -7.63 17.00 -0.79
C LYS A 122 -6.34 17.49 -1.45
N HIS A 123 -6.49 18.48 -2.32
CA HIS A 123 -5.47 19.50 -2.55
C HIS A 123 -5.09 20.12 -1.20
N GLY A 124 -3.81 20.11 -0.87
CA GLY A 124 -3.24 20.81 0.28
C GLY A 124 -1.84 21.25 -0.10
N SER A 125 -1.77 22.43 -0.71
CA SER A 125 -0.57 23.14 -1.12
C SER A 125 0.12 23.75 0.10
N ASP A 126 1.28 23.23 0.49
CA ASP A 126 2.14 23.91 1.46
C ASP A 126 3.27 24.63 0.72
N LYS A 127 3.04 25.92 0.45
CA LYS A 127 4.10 26.89 0.16
C LYS A 127 4.39 27.63 1.45
N GLU A 128 5.46 27.26 2.15
CA GLU A 128 6.10 28.12 3.14
C GLU A 128 7.04 29.09 2.42
N GLY A 129 6.81 30.39 2.62
CA GLY A 129 7.56 31.44 1.94
C GLY A 129 7.04 32.85 2.22
N THR A 130 7.23 33.30 3.46
CA THR A 130 7.72 34.64 3.82
C THR A 130 6.78 35.87 3.76
N PHE A 131 6.96 36.71 4.80
CA PHE A 131 6.70 38.15 4.94
C PHE A 131 5.44 38.61 5.70
N MET A 132 5.71 39.08 6.92
CA MET A 132 4.90 40.01 7.71
C MET A 132 4.64 41.33 6.95
N GLN A 133 3.42 41.84 7.00
CA GLN A 133 3.16 43.21 7.48
C GLN A 133 1.67 43.45 7.72
N GLY A 134 1.36 43.99 8.90
CA GLY A 134 0.00 44.31 9.30
C GLY A 134 -0.53 45.60 8.68
N THR A 135 -1.84 45.67 8.55
CA THR A 135 -2.62 46.91 8.62
C THR A 135 -4.03 46.60 9.14
N ARG A 136 -4.60 47.61 9.78
CA ARG A 136 -5.72 47.59 10.74
C ARG A 136 -7.11 47.56 10.08
N ARG A 137 -8.11 47.40 10.96
CA ARG A 137 -9.59 47.53 10.83
C ARG A 137 -10.26 46.21 10.49
N GLY A 138 -11.23 45.70 11.24
CA GLY A 138 -12.16 46.32 12.18
C GLY A 138 -13.54 45.75 11.85
N GLY A 139 -14.32 45.31 12.85
CA GLY A 139 -15.68 44.85 12.58
C GLY A 139 -16.25 43.89 13.61
N MET A 140 -16.89 44.48 14.63
CA MET A 140 -17.70 43.84 15.66
C MET A 140 -19.12 43.55 15.13
N GLY A 141 -19.76 42.49 15.62
CA GLY A 141 -21.24 42.35 15.62
C GLY A 141 -21.68 40.90 15.41
N SER A 142 -22.29 40.18 16.37
CA SER A 142 -23.53 40.36 17.16
C SER A 142 -24.76 39.68 16.53
N GLY A 143 -25.50 38.95 17.37
CA GLY A 143 -26.82 38.35 17.06
C GLY A 143 -26.76 36.84 16.82
N GLY A 144 -27.31 35.94 17.63
CA GLY A 144 -28.53 36.05 18.43
C GLY A 144 -29.66 35.33 17.69
N GLY A 145 -29.93 34.07 18.04
CA GLY A 145 -30.96 33.27 17.36
C GLY A 145 -31.28 31.97 18.07
N ARG A 146 -31.95 32.06 19.23
CA ARG A 146 -32.64 30.96 19.90
C ARG A 146 -33.81 30.50 19.03
N GLY A 147 -33.70 29.32 18.43
CA GLY A 147 -34.82 28.61 17.80
C GLY A 147 -35.19 27.37 18.61
N GLN A 148 -36.14 27.51 19.54
CA GLN A 148 -36.82 26.39 20.17
C GLN A 148 -37.81 25.78 19.16
N GLY A 149 -37.44 24.65 18.57
CA GLY A 149 -38.32 23.85 17.73
C GLY A 149 -38.52 22.47 18.34
N ARG A 150 -39.64 22.29 19.06
CA ARG A 150 -40.13 20.98 19.51
C ARG A 150 -40.48 20.13 18.28
N GLY A 151 -39.63 19.15 17.98
CA GLY A 151 -39.91 18.10 17.01
C GLY A 151 -39.48 16.76 17.59
N GLY A 152 -40.42 16.07 18.23
CA GLY A 152 -40.16 14.79 18.87
C GLY A 152 -39.91 13.66 17.87
N ARG A 153 -39.27 12.62 18.41
CA ARG A 153 -39.19 11.20 18.01
C ARG A 153 -37.83 10.76 17.44
N ARG A 154 -37.35 9.68 18.07
CA ARG A 154 -36.22 8.78 17.73
C ARG A 154 -34.87 9.28 18.27
N GLY A 155 -34.16 8.62 19.17
CA GLY A 155 -34.26 7.30 19.80
C GLY A 155 -32.83 6.86 20.17
N GLY A 156 -32.64 6.36 21.41
CA GLY A 156 -31.46 5.60 21.90
C GLY A 156 -30.15 6.39 22.03
N ARG A 157 -29.71 6.79 23.23
CA ARG A 157 -29.00 6.01 24.29
C ARG A 157 -27.68 5.36 23.87
N MET A 158 -26.61 5.86 24.50
CA MET A 158 -25.39 5.21 25.02
C MET A 158 -25.14 3.71 24.72
N GLY A 159 -23.88 3.39 24.41
CA GLY A 159 -23.26 2.07 24.62
C GLY A 159 -21.90 2.03 23.92
N GLY A 160 -20.74 1.96 24.57
CA GLY A 160 -20.45 1.26 25.82
C GLY A 160 -20.21 -0.23 25.53
N HIS A 161 -18.92 -0.59 25.43
CA HIS A 161 -18.29 -1.91 25.58
C HIS A 161 -19.02 -3.13 24.95
N GLY A 162 -18.47 -3.62 23.83
CA GLY A 162 -19.01 -4.77 23.09
C GLY A 162 -18.04 -5.96 22.99
N ALA A 163 -17.72 -6.58 24.13
CA ALA A 163 -17.54 -8.03 24.22
C ALA A 163 -18.34 -8.46 25.45
N PRO A 164 -19.24 -9.46 25.33
CA PRO A 164 -18.79 -10.83 25.07
C PRO A 164 -19.65 -11.63 24.08
N LEU A 165 -18.96 -12.51 23.34
CA LEU A 165 -19.32 -13.91 23.09
C LEU A 165 -20.83 -14.26 23.07
N SER A 166 -21.49 -14.04 21.94
CA SER A 166 -22.82 -14.60 21.64
C SER A 166 -22.68 -15.82 20.70
N THR A 167 -22.93 -16.98 21.30
CA THR A 167 -23.55 -18.22 20.80
C THR A 167 -23.45 -18.54 19.30
N GLY A 168 -22.78 -19.66 18.98
CA GLY A 168 -22.73 -20.21 17.62
C GLY A 168 -24.14 -20.49 17.07
N GLY A 169 -24.45 -19.89 15.92
CA GLY A 169 -25.68 -20.21 15.18
C GLY A 169 -25.54 -21.55 14.45
N TYR A 170 -26.65 -22.09 13.96
CA TYR A 170 -26.62 -23.23 13.03
C TYR A 170 -26.98 -22.73 11.63
N CYS A 171 -26.35 -23.31 10.62
CA CYS A 171 -26.72 -23.14 9.23
C CYS A 171 -27.68 -24.28 8.85
N VAL A 172 -28.83 -23.94 8.27
CA VAL A 172 -29.85 -24.90 7.82
C VAL A 172 -30.06 -24.78 6.31
N CYS A 173 -30.08 -25.92 5.62
CA CYS A 173 -30.37 -25.96 4.20
C CYS A 173 -31.89 -25.92 3.94
N PRO A 174 -32.41 -24.95 3.15
CA PRO A 174 -33.85 -24.84 2.89
C PRO A 174 -34.40 -25.95 1.98
N GLN A 175 -33.55 -26.69 1.27
CA GLN A 175 -34.00 -27.77 0.36
C GLN A 175 -33.99 -29.15 1.01
N CYS A 176 -33.05 -29.45 1.90
CA CYS A 176 -32.91 -30.79 2.49
C CYS A 176 -33.02 -30.82 4.02
N GLY A 177 -33.15 -29.65 4.68
CA GLY A 177 -33.32 -29.55 6.13
C GLY A 177 -32.06 -29.86 6.95
N GLN A 178 -30.90 -30.09 6.32
CA GLN A 178 -29.65 -30.39 7.01
C GLN A 178 -29.20 -29.20 7.88
N LYS A 179 -28.96 -29.46 9.17
CA LYS A 179 -28.45 -28.48 10.15
C LYS A 179 -26.97 -28.73 10.46
N GLU A 180 -26.16 -27.68 10.40
CA GLU A 180 -24.73 -27.74 10.73
C GLU A 180 -24.31 -26.55 11.60
N PRO A 181 -23.36 -26.73 12.53
CA PRO A 181 -22.88 -25.63 13.36
C PRO A 181 -22.17 -24.59 12.48
N HIS A 182 -22.54 -23.32 12.64
CA HIS A 182 -21.89 -22.22 11.94
C HIS A 182 -20.45 -22.07 12.42
N GLN A 183 -19.48 -22.23 11.51
CA GLN A 183 -18.07 -22.06 11.82
C GLN A 183 -17.73 -20.56 11.80
N ARG A 184 -17.09 -20.07 12.88
CA ARG A 184 -16.67 -18.67 13.01
C ARG A 184 -15.76 -18.28 11.84
N GLY A 185 -16.06 -17.14 11.22
CA GLY A 185 -15.25 -16.54 10.16
C GLY A 185 -15.71 -16.82 8.73
N ILE A 186 -16.72 -17.67 8.52
CA ILE A 186 -17.30 -17.94 7.19
C ILE A 186 -18.76 -17.49 7.18
N PRO A 187 -19.13 -16.45 6.40
CA PRO A 187 -20.52 -16.03 6.24
C PRO A 187 -21.41 -17.20 5.81
N SER A 188 -22.59 -17.35 6.41
CA SER A 188 -23.44 -18.54 6.20
C SER A 188 -23.80 -18.81 4.74
N PHE A 189 -23.88 -17.76 3.92
CA PHE A 189 -24.21 -17.83 2.50
C PHE A 189 -23.09 -18.42 1.63
N ASP A 190 -21.83 -18.44 2.09
CA ASP A 190 -20.71 -19.02 1.34
C ASP A 190 -20.63 -20.56 1.48
N ARG A 191 -21.40 -21.15 2.41
CA ARG A 191 -21.41 -22.61 2.60
C ARG A 191 -22.47 -23.28 1.74
N LYS A 192 -22.00 -24.19 0.88
CA LYS A 192 -22.85 -25.11 0.12
C LYS A 192 -23.14 -26.34 0.97
N CYS A 193 -24.40 -26.78 0.96
CA CYS A 193 -24.83 -27.97 1.66
C CYS A 193 -24.12 -29.22 1.09
N PRO A 194 -23.50 -30.08 1.91
CA PRO A 194 -22.81 -31.28 1.42
C PRO A 194 -23.75 -32.33 0.83
N LYS A 195 -25.06 -32.26 1.11
CA LYS A 195 -26.06 -33.21 0.57
C LYS A 195 -26.67 -32.78 -0.76
N CYS A 196 -26.83 -31.48 -1.01
CA CYS A 196 -27.56 -31.01 -2.20
C CYS A 196 -26.91 -29.81 -2.92
N GLY A 197 -25.76 -29.32 -2.42
CA GLY A 197 -24.97 -28.26 -3.06
C GLY A 197 -25.54 -26.84 -2.97
N LYS A 198 -26.72 -26.63 -2.38
CA LYS A 198 -27.33 -25.30 -2.23
C LYS A 198 -26.78 -24.50 -1.04
N GLU A 199 -26.82 -23.19 -1.16
CA GLU A 199 -26.42 -22.24 -0.13
C GLU A 199 -27.25 -22.43 1.14
N MET A 200 -26.57 -22.43 2.30
CA MET A 200 -27.20 -22.63 3.60
C MET A 200 -27.58 -21.28 4.23
N MET A 201 -28.70 -21.25 4.96
CA MET A 201 -29.20 -20.05 5.64
C MET A 201 -28.91 -20.15 7.15
N ARG A 202 -28.62 -19.04 7.82
CA ARG A 202 -28.44 -19.02 9.28
C ARG A 202 -29.80 -19.01 9.98
N GLU A 203 -30.01 -19.92 10.93
CA GLU A 203 -31.07 -19.80 11.95
C GLU A 203 -30.59 -18.94 13.13
#